data_AF-A0A9D2LU55-F1
#
_entry.id   AF-A0A9D2LU55-F1
#
_cell.length_a   1.000
_cell.length_b   1.000
_cell.length_c   1.000
_cell.angle_alpha   90.00
_cell.angle_beta   90.00
_cell.angle_gamma   90.00
#
_symmetry.space_group_name_H-M   'P 1'
#
loop_
_entity.id
_entity.type
_entity.pdbx_description
1 polymer ?
#
loop_
_entity_poly.entity_id
_entity_poly.type
_entity_poly.pdbx_seq_one_letter_code
_entity_poly.pdbx_strand_id
1 'polypeptide(L)'
;MKNMKIFALAGFMAMSLALGGCSSSTEEEEASVDTEDAFDDELTPLTEEEVEELEGGSYAVDDEMTVMTESEMDALGEIQEEDEEDDSGQGITVDEDGTYTSMEEVAVYIHTYGHLPSNYITTEEAQELGYDESQVNLAEVAPGKSIGGDVYENEDNMIPVKDGLIYYQCDIGSENGERTDQRLVYSNEGDIYYTPDLFETFQLLY
;
A
#
# COMPACT_ATOMS: atom_id res chain seq x y z
N MET A 1 48.76 -30.99 -9.56
CA MET A 1 49.52 -30.75 -8.30
C MET A 1 48.59 -30.02 -7.36
N LYS A 2 48.11 -30.72 -6.33
CA LYS A 2 47.25 -30.21 -5.26
C LYS A 2 48.01 -29.19 -4.43
N ASN A 3 47.32 -28.20 -3.86
CA ASN A 3 47.65 -27.60 -2.56
C ASN A 3 46.37 -26.99 -1.95
N MET A 4 45.57 -27.85 -1.31
CA MET A 4 44.56 -27.49 -0.31
C MET A 4 45.25 -26.88 0.91
N LYS A 5 44.71 -25.80 1.45
CA LYS A 5 44.95 -25.39 2.84
C LYS A 5 43.63 -25.47 3.58
N ILE A 6 43.40 -26.63 4.19
CA ILE A 6 42.38 -26.86 5.20
C ILE A 6 42.99 -26.40 6.52
N PHE A 7 42.40 -25.37 7.14
CA PHE A 7 42.61 -25.08 8.56
C PHE A 7 41.33 -25.45 9.30
N ALA A 8 41.30 -26.69 9.78
CA ALA A 8 40.41 -27.09 10.84
C ALA A 8 41.03 -26.61 12.16
N LEU A 9 40.28 -25.84 12.95
CA LEU A 9 40.52 -25.74 14.39
C LEU A 9 39.17 -25.89 15.10
N ALA A 10 39.07 -27.00 15.82
CA ALA A 10 37.98 -27.33 16.71
C ALA A 10 38.08 -26.55 18.02
N GLY A 11 36.94 -26.33 18.68
CA GLY A 11 36.89 -26.43 20.14
C GLY A 11 36.18 -25.32 20.90
N PHE A 12 34.96 -25.66 21.35
CA PHE A 12 34.55 -25.59 22.76
C PHE A 12 34.35 -24.21 23.41
N MET A 13 33.08 -23.77 23.53
CA MET A 13 32.57 -23.30 24.83
C MET A 13 31.04 -23.39 24.89
N ALA A 14 30.54 -24.53 25.37
CA ALA A 14 29.24 -24.61 26.01
C ALA A 14 29.44 -24.25 27.49
N MET A 15 28.74 -23.23 28.00
CA MET A 15 28.73 -22.92 29.43
C MET A 15 27.33 -22.49 29.87
N SER A 16 26.60 -23.50 30.34
CA SER A 16 25.81 -23.51 31.57
C SER A 16 24.50 -22.73 31.64
N LEU A 17 23.43 -23.50 31.49
CA LEU A 17 22.15 -23.28 32.17
C LEU A 17 22.34 -23.14 33.68
N ALA A 18 21.72 -22.13 34.28
CA ALA A 18 21.39 -22.11 35.69
C ALA A 18 19.85 -22.05 35.82
N LEU A 19 19.26 -23.23 36.06
CA LEU A 19 17.94 -23.34 36.66
C LEU A 19 18.12 -23.24 38.18
N GLY A 20 17.47 -22.26 38.79
CA GLY A 20 17.43 -22.10 40.24
C GLY A 20 16.10 -21.45 40.63
N GLY A 21 15.06 -22.27 40.78
CA GLY A 21 13.89 -21.91 41.57
C GLY A 21 14.09 -22.42 43.00
N CYS A 22 13.66 -21.64 44.00
CA CYS A 22 12.77 -22.14 45.07
C CYS A 22 12.23 -20.98 45.93
N SER A 23 10.94 -21.09 46.19
CA SER A 23 10.04 -20.29 47.02
C SER A 23 10.48 -20.11 48.48
N SER A 24 10.20 -18.95 49.08
CA SER A 24 9.29 -18.82 50.25
C SER A 24 9.13 -17.37 50.72
N SER A 25 7.91 -16.87 50.57
CA SER A 25 7.05 -16.18 51.56
C SER A 25 7.64 -15.12 52.51
N THR A 26 7.08 -13.90 52.44
CA THR A 26 6.14 -13.34 53.45
C THR A 26 6.39 -11.85 53.74
N GLU A 27 5.29 -11.08 53.60
CA GLU A 27 4.94 -9.77 54.19
C GLU A 27 5.86 -8.57 53.86
N GLU A 28 5.41 -7.32 53.74
CA GLU A 28 4.13 -6.62 53.55
C GLU A 28 4.60 -5.16 53.40
N GLU A 29 4.26 -4.44 52.33
CA GLU A 29 4.20 -2.98 52.40
C GLU A 29 3.19 -2.45 51.36
N GLU A 30 2.04 -2.10 51.90
CA GLU A 30 0.91 -1.43 51.28
C GLU A 30 1.30 -0.01 50.86
N ALA A 31 1.16 0.30 49.58
CA ALA A 31 1.12 1.68 49.09
C ALA A 31 -0.10 1.84 48.18
N SER A 32 -1.23 2.07 48.82
CA SER A 32 -2.44 2.62 48.22
C SER A 32 -2.16 4.02 47.69
N VAL A 33 -2.24 4.21 46.38
CA VAL A 33 -2.48 5.53 45.78
C VAL A 33 -3.74 5.39 44.95
N ASP A 34 -4.85 5.79 45.56
CA ASP A 34 -6.06 6.22 44.89
C ASP A 34 -5.71 7.37 43.94
N THR A 35 -6.08 7.22 42.67
CA THR A 35 -6.38 8.37 41.84
C THR A 35 -7.52 7.98 40.93
N GLU A 36 -8.72 8.15 41.49
CA GLU A 36 -9.95 8.27 40.73
C GLU A 36 -9.85 9.62 40.01
N ASP A 37 -9.55 9.61 38.71
CA ASP A 37 -9.77 10.77 37.86
C ASP A 37 -10.87 10.42 36.87
N ALA A 38 -12.07 10.79 37.29
CA ALA A 38 -13.24 10.94 36.46
C ALA A 38 -13.04 12.19 35.60
N PHE A 39 -12.96 12.01 34.29
CA PHE A 39 -13.35 13.07 33.35
C PHE A 39 -14.61 12.62 32.63
N ASP A 40 -15.71 13.03 33.24
CA ASP A 40 -17.02 13.26 32.67
C ASP A 40 -16.86 14.20 31.46
N ASP A 41 -16.98 13.67 30.25
CA ASP A 41 -17.15 14.52 29.07
C ASP A 41 -18.65 14.81 28.94
N GLU A 42 -19.08 15.76 29.77
CA GLU A 42 -20.42 16.34 29.78
C GLU A 42 -20.63 17.09 28.45
N LEU A 43 -21.16 16.39 27.45
CA LEU A 43 -21.72 17.00 26.25
C LEU A 43 -22.89 17.90 26.66
N THR A 44 -22.60 19.19 26.85
CA THR A 44 -23.64 20.20 26.98
C THR A 44 -24.41 20.29 25.65
N PRO A 45 -25.72 20.03 25.60
CA PRO A 45 -26.50 20.32 24.42
C PRO A 45 -26.54 21.83 24.21
N LEU A 46 -26.23 22.24 22.98
CA LEU A 46 -26.31 23.64 22.54
C LEU A 46 -27.69 24.21 22.84
N THR A 47 -27.72 25.40 23.43
CA THR A 47 -28.94 26.12 23.76
C THR A 47 -29.61 26.69 22.51
N GLU A 48 -30.95 26.69 22.50
CA GLU A 48 -31.78 27.15 21.36
C GLU A 48 -31.51 28.60 20.92
N GLU A 49 -30.80 29.42 21.70
CA GLU A 49 -30.43 30.80 21.34
C GLU A 49 -29.21 30.91 20.40
N GLU A 50 -28.36 29.87 20.27
CA GLU A 50 -27.22 29.90 19.32
C GLU A 50 -27.60 29.40 17.90
N VAL A 51 -28.81 28.86 17.73
CA VAL A 51 -29.31 28.35 16.44
C VAL A 51 -29.98 29.47 15.61
N GLU A 52 -30.28 30.64 16.19
CA GLU A 52 -31.02 31.72 15.53
C GLU A 52 -30.16 32.77 14.78
N GLU A 53 -28.82 32.68 14.76
CA GLU A 53 -27.96 33.68 14.08
C GLU A 53 -27.40 33.28 12.69
N LEU A 54 -27.98 32.27 12.03
CA LEU A 54 -27.66 31.96 10.61
C LEU A 54 -28.86 32.05 9.65
N GLU A 55 -29.94 32.74 10.03
CA GLU A 55 -31.04 33.14 9.11
C GLU A 55 -30.89 34.59 8.62
N GLY A 56 -29.76 34.91 7.98
CA GLY A 56 -29.45 36.28 7.59
C GLY A 56 -28.68 36.43 6.28
N GLY A 57 -29.07 35.70 5.23
CA GLY A 57 -28.38 35.76 3.92
C GLY A 57 -29.32 35.80 2.74
N SER A 58 -29.95 36.95 2.49
CA SER A 58 -30.69 37.21 1.25
C SER A 58 -29.71 37.36 0.08
N TYR A 59 -29.55 36.31 -0.72
CA TYR A 59 -28.98 36.44 -2.06
C TYR A 59 -30.14 36.48 -3.05
N ALA A 60 -30.38 37.68 -3.59
CA ALA A 60 -31.21 37.87 -4.76
C ALA A 60 -30.61 37.06 -5.91
N VAL A 61 -31.32 36.02 -6.34
CA VAL A 61 -31.05 35.36 -7.60
C VAL A 61 -31.90 36.09 -8.63
N ASP A 62 -31.24 36.92 -9.43
CA ASP A 62 -31.85 37.52 -10.61
C ASP A 62 -32.25 36.42 -11.59
N ASP A 63 -33.47 36.62 -12.08
CA ASP A 63 -34.24 35.80 -12.99
C ASP A 63 -33.70 35.92 -14.41
N GLU A 64 -32.94 34.92 -14.89
CA GLU A 64 -32.87 34.65 -16.32
C GLU A 64 -32.78 33.14 -16.60
N MET A 65 -33.96 32.49 -16.59
CA MET A 65 -34.12 31.13 -17.09
C MET A 65 -34.22 31.17 -18.63
N THR A 66 -33.08 31.01 -19.32
CA THR A 66 -33.07 30.78 -20.76
C THR A 66 -33.60 29.36 -21.04
N VAL A 67 -34.86 29.27 -21.46
CA VAL A 67 -35.49 28.04 -21.94
C VAL A 67 -34.88 27.68 -23.30
N MET A 68 -33.92 26.76 -23.31
CA MET A 68 -33.47 26.12 -24.55
C MET A 68 -34.55 25.18 -25.06
N THR A 69 -34.94 25.38 -26.32
CA THR A 69 -36.06 24.68 -26.96
C THR A 69 -35.70 23.23 -27.30
N GLU A 70 -36.68 22.35 -27.23
CA GLU A 70 -36.61 20.90 -27.52
C GLU A 70 -36.15 20.54 -28.95
N SER A 71 -35.95 21.55 -29.82
CA SER A 71 -35.62 21.38 -31.24
C SER A 71 -34.13 21.19 -31.53
N GLU A 72 -33.24 21.29 -30.53
CA GLU A 72 -31.77 21.14 -30.73
C GLU A 72 -31.18 19.85 -30.13
N MET A 73 -32.02 18.95 -29.59
CA MET A 73 -31.61 17.66 -29.01
C MET A 73 -31.76 16.47 -29.96
N ASP A 74 -31.97 16.70 -31.27
CA ASP A 74 -32.23 15.63 -32.27
C ASP A 74 -31.14 15.55 -33.36
N ALA A 75 -29.92 15.98 -33.06
CA ALA A 75 -28.81 16.00 -34.05
C ALA A 75 -27.46 15.48 -33.53
N LEU A 76 -27.45 14.65 -32.48
CA LEU A 76 -26.27 13.86 -32.07
C LEU A 76 -26.67 12.40 -31.84
N GLY A 77 -27.31 11.82 -32.86
CA GLY A 77 -27.49 10.37 -32.99
C GLY A 77 -26.33 9.78 -33.78
N GLU A 78 -25.19 9.55 -33.11
CA GLU A 78 -24.19 8.55 -33.51
C GLU A 78 -23.21 8.36 -32.33
N ILE A 79 -23.66 7.64 -31.30
CA ILE A 79 -22.73 7.02 -30.36
C ILE A 79 -22.35 5.69 -31.02
N GLN A 80 -21.16 5.66 -31.62
CA GLN A 80 -20.50 4.41 -31.93
C GLN A 80 -20.21 3.75 -30.58
N GLU A 81 -20.80 2.59 -30.34
CA GLU A 81 -20.29 1.67 -29.35
C GLU A 81 -18.95 1.18 -29.91
N GLU A 82 -17.89 1.92 -29.59
CA GLU A 82 -16.53 1.41 -29.64
C GLU A 82 -16.42 0.48 -28.43
N ASP A 83 -16.47 -0.83 -28.70
CA ASP A 83 -15.99 -1.84 -27.77
C ASP A 83 -14.60 -1.38 -27.29
N GLU A 84 -14.47 -1.04 -26.00
CA GLU A 84 -13.17 -0.82 -25.35
C GLU A 84 -12.46 -2.18 -25.28
N GLU A 85 -11.83 -2.58 -26.40
CA GLU A 85 -10.80 -3.59 -26.36
C GLU A 85 -9.57 -2.97 -25.70
N ASP A 86 -9.44 -3.29 -24.42
CA ASP A 86 -8.25 -3.12 -23.59
C ASP A 86 -7.00 -3.68 -24.31
N ASP A 87 -6.24 -2.79 -24.94
CA ASP A 87 -5.00 -3.05 -25.69
C ASP A 87 -3.75 -3.08 -24.78
N SER A 88 -3.91 -3.34 -23.48
CA SER A 88 -2.82 -3.21 -22.49
C SER A 88 -1.74 -4.32 -22.54
N GLY A 89 -1.83 -5.29 -23.45
CA GLY A 89 -0.93 -6.47 -23.44
C GLY A 89 -0.61 -7.14 -24.78
N GLN A 90 -1.00 -6.59 -25.93
CA GLN A 90 -0.85 -7.26 -27.23
C GLN A 90 0.62 -7.26 -27.72
N GLY A 91 1.43 -8.20 -27.21
CA GLY A 91 2.73 -8.57 -27.79
C GLY A 91 3.90 -8.79 -26.82
N ILE A 92 3.70 -8.60 -25.52
CA ILE A 92 4.73 -8.79 -24.50
C ILE A 92 4.68 -10.25 -24.00
N THR A 93 5.80 -10.96 -24.08
CA THR A 93 5.93 -12.33 -23.55
C THR A 93 6.87 -12.35 -22.37
N VAL A 94 6.40 -12.83 -21.23
CA VAL A 94 7.19 -12.96 -19.99
C VAL A 94 7.39 -14.42 -19.60
N ASP A 95 8.56 -14.72 -19.03
CA ASP A 95 8.94 -16.04 -18.52
C ASP A 95 8.82 -16.05 -16.99
N GLU A 96 8.33 -17.14 -16.40
CA GLU A 96 8.15 -17.28 -14.95
C GLU A 96 9.48 -17.20 -14.18
N ASP A 97 10.59 -17.64 -14.80
CA ASP A 97 11.94 -17.51 -14.22
C ASP A 97 12.58 -16.13 -14.52
N GLY A 98 11.83 -15.24 -15.19
CA GLY A 98 12.27 -13.90 -15.57
C GLY A 98 12.30 -12.90 -14.41
N THR A 99 13.03 -11.81 -14.62
CA THR A 99 13.06 -10.66 -13.71
C THR A 99 12.65 -9.41 -14.46
N TYR A 100 11.67 -8.71 -13.96
CA TYR A 100 11.04 -7.58 -14.64
C TYR A 100 10.89 -6.40 -13.67
N THR A 101 10.95 -5.19 -14.22
CA THR A 101 10.73 -3.95 -13.46
C THR A 101 9.91 -2.93 -14.24
N SER A 102 9.68 -3.11 -15.55
CA SER A 102 8.82 -2.22 -16.33
C SER A 102 7.34 -2.44 -15.98
N MET A 103 6.52 -1.40 -16.16
CA MET A 103 5.08 -1.44 -15.86
C MET A 103 4.42 -2.58 -16.62
N GLU A 104 4.63 -2.64 -17.93
CA GLU A 104 3.94 -3.58 -18.81
C GLU A 104 4.37 -5.02 -18.55
N GLU A 105 5.66 -5.30 -18.39
CA GLU A 105 6.14 -6.67 -18.13
C GLU A 105 5.70 -7.18 -16.77
N VAL A 106 5.76 -6.33 -15.72
CA VAL A 106 5.34 -6.75 -14.37
C VAL A 106 3.84 -6.94 -14.30
N ALA A 107 3.03 -6.09 -14.95
CA ALA A 107 1.59 -6.25 -15.01
C ALA A 107 1.19 -7.56 -15.74
N VAL A 108 1.77 -7.81 -16.91
CA VAL A 108 1.57 -9.07 -17.66
C VAL A 108 2.00 -10.27 -16.82
N TYR A 109 3.13 -10.18 -16.11
CA TYR A 109 3.63 -11.25 -15.24
C TYR A 109 2.65 -11.56 -14.11
N ILE A 110 2.20 -10.56 -13.36
CA ILE A 110 1.25 -10.74 -12.25
C ILE A 110 -0.06 -11.31 -12.78
N HIS A 111 -0.56 -10.78 -13.91
CA HIS A 111 -1.80 -11.28 -14.53
C HIS A 111 -1.67 -12.75 -14.96
N THR A 112 -0.48 -13.16 -15.42
CA THR A 112 -0.23 -14.53 -15.91
C THR A 112 -0.01 -15.53 -14.77
N TYR A 113 0.77 -15.18 -13.76
CA TYR A 113 1.26 -16.11 -12.73
C TYR A 113 0.62 -15.90 -11.35
N GLY A 114 -0.07 -14.78 -11.11
CA GLY A 114 -0.74 -14.47 -9.85
C GLY A 114 0.20 -14.12 -8.69
N HIS A 115 1.47 -13.83 -8.97
CA HIS A 115 2.45 -13.39 -7.99
C HIS A 115 3.51 -12.50 -8.63
N LEU A 116 4.33 -11.85 -7.79
CA LEU A 116 5.43 -11.00 -8.26
C LEU A 116 6.60 -11.83 -8.84
N PRO A 117 7.38 -11.22 -9.76
CA PRO A 117 8.69 -11.76 -10.15
C PRO A 117 9.63 -11.94 -8.96
N SER A 118 10.57 -12.89 -9.07
CA SER A 118 11.49 -13.24 -7.97
C SER A 118 12.49 -12.13 -7.56
N ASN A 119 12.60 -11.05 -8.33
CA ASN A 119 13.38 -9.87 -7.99
C ASN A 119 12.66 -8.91 -7.02
N TYR A 120 11.42 -9.18 -6.62
CA TYR A 120 10.75 -8.42 -5.59
C TYR A 120 10.96 -9.03 -4.20
N ILE A 121 11.06 -8.16 -3.20
CA ILE A 121 11.04 -8.50 -1.77
C ILE A 121 10.14 -7.50 -1.05
N THR A 122 9.52 -7.92 0.05
CA THR A 122 8.69 -7.00 0.85
C THR A 122 9.54 -5.93 1.51
N THR A 123 8.90 -4.87 1.98
CA THR A 123 9.58 -3.83 2.76
C THR A 123 10.19 -4.43 4.04
N GLU A 124 9.49 -5.35 4.70
CA GLU A 124 9.99 -6.05 5.88
C GLU A 124 11.25 -6.89 5.57
N GLU A 125 11.22 -7.71 4.50
CA GLU A 125 12.37 -8.52 4.07
C GLU A 125 13.58 -7.64 3.74
N ALA A 126 13.36 -6.48 3.11
CA ALA A 126 14.43 -5.52 2.84
C ALA A 126 14.99 -4.92 4.14
N GLN A 127 14.13 -4.56 5.10
CA GLN A 127 14.54 -4.01 6.40
C GLN A 127 15.37 -5.02 7.21
N GLU A 128 15.06 -6.31 7.13
CA GLU A 128 15.88 -7.38 7.74
C GLU A 128 17.31 -7.44 7.16
N LEU A 129 17.48 -7.04 5.90
CA LEU A 129 18.79 -6.92 5.24
C LEU A 129 19.51 -5.59 5.56
N GLY A 130 18.85 -4.65 6.24
CA GLY A 130 19.38 -3.35 6.62
C GLY A 130 18.90 -2.18 5.76
N TYR A 131 17.85 -2.36 4.96
CA TYR A 131 17.21 -1.27 4.23
C TYR A 131 16.63 -0.24 5.22
N ASP A 132 16.83 1.04 4.89
CA ASP A 132 16.27 2.17 5.64
C ASP A 132 15.60 3.10 4.63
N GLU A 133 14.30 3.32 4.76
CA GLU A 133 13.50 4.15 3.83
C GLU A 133 13.96 5.61 3.76
N SER A 134 14.65 6.11 4.80
CA SER A 134 15.23 7.46 4.80
C SER A 134 16.55 7.54 4.04
N GLN A 135 17.06 6.40 3.54
CA GLN A 135 18.33 6.26 2.84
C GLN A 135 18.13 5.66 1.45
N VAL A 136 19.02 6.02 0.53
CA VAL A 136 19.09 5.38 -0.79
C VAL A 136 20.06 4.20 -0.70
N ASN A 137 19.68 3.15 0.05
CA ASN A 137 20.58 2.02 0.36
C ASN A 137 20.06 0.64 -0.09
N LEU A 138 18.88 0.54 -0.72
CA LEU A 138 18.30 -0.75 -1.15
C LEU A 138 19.26 -1.55 -2.03
N ALA A 139 19.91 -0.88 -2.99
CA ALA A 139 20.88 -1.49 -3.89
C ALA A 139 22.10 -2.10 -3.17
N GLU A 140 22.47 -1.54 -2.02
CA GLU A 140 23.61 -1.98 -1.23
C GLU A 140 23.27 -3.22 -0.41
N VAL A 141 22.08 -3.23 0.20
CA VAL A 141 21.64 -4.29 1.13
C VAL A 141 20.95 -5.45 0.41
N ALA A 142 20.27 -5.18 -0.71
CA ALA A 142 19.55 -6.15 -1.53
C ALA A 142 19.82 -5.92 -3.03
N PRO A 143 21.04 -6.25 -3.52
CA PRO A 143 21.41 -6.00 -4.91
C PRO A 143 20.46 -6.70 -5.91
N GLY A 144 19.96 -5.92 -6.87
CA GLY A 144 19.06 -6.41 -7.92
C GLY A 144 17.62 -6.69 -7.45
N LYS A 145 17.25 -6.21 -6.25
CA LYS A 145 15.89 -6.32 -5.73
C LYS A 145 15.10 -5.01 -5.85
N SER A 146 13.79 -5.15 -5.97
CA SER A 146 12.78 -4.09 -5.90
C SER A 146 11.85 -4.34 -4.73
N ILE A 147 11.21 -3.29 -4.20
CA ILE A 147 10.22 -3.41 -3.13
C ILE A 147 8.87 -3.81 -3.71
N GLY A 148 8.19 -4.78 -3.11
CA GLY A 148 6.83 -5.13 -3.46
C GLY A 148 6.28 -6.35 -2.74
N GLY A 149 4.97 -6.49 -2.77
CA GLY A 149 4.23 -7.55 -2.08
C GLY A 149 3.61 -7.12 -0.76
N ASP A 150 3.86 -5.88 -0.34
CA ASP A 150 3.20 -5.27 0.82
C ASP A 150 1.73 -5.00 0.51
N VAL A 151 0.87 -5.04 1.54
CA VAL A 151 -0.56 -4.71 1.41
C VAL A 151 -0.72 -3.23 1.08
N TYR A 152 -1.59 -2.92 0.11
CA TYR A 152 -2.05 -1.56 -0.16
C TYR A 152 -3.39 -1.34 0.53
N GLU A 153 -3.43 -0.41 1.47
CA GLU A 153 -4.59 -0.24 2.38
C GLU A 153 -5.80 0.42 1.71
N ASN A 154 -5.59 1.17 0.61
CA ASN A 154 -6.64 1.90 -0.11
C ASN A 154 -7.51 2.77 0.82
N GLU A 155 -6.88 3.48 1.76
CA GLU A 155 -7.58 4.25 2.81
C GLU A 155 -8.55 5.30 2.24
N ASP A 156 -8.16 5.95 1.13
CA ASP A 156 -8.95 6.97 0.46
C ASP A 156 -10.01 6.39 -0.50
N ASN A 157 -10.10 5.06 -0.63
CA ASN A 157 -11.04 4.35 -1.51
C ASN A 157 -10.96 4.78 -2.99
N MET A 158 -9.75 5.06 -3.48
CA MET A 158 -9.48 5.52 -4.85
C MET A 158 -9.71 4.43 -5.90
N ILE A 159 -9.57 3.16 -5.49
CA ILE A 159 -9.90 1.97 -6.30
C ILE A 159 -11.03 1.17 -5.62
N PRO A 160 -11.74 0.28 -6.33
CA PRO A 160 -12.94 -0.39 -5.82
C PRO A 160 -12.71 -1.15 -4.51
N VAL A 161 -13.64 -1.01 -3.56
CA VAL A 161 -13.62 -1.74 -2.28
C VAL A 161 -14.75 -2.76 -2.25
N LYS A 162 -14.42 -4.02 -1.93
CA LYS A 162 -15.36 -5.14 -1.84
C LYS A 162 -14.93 -6.09 -0.72
N ASP A 163 -15.88 -6.79 -0.11
CA ASP A 163 -15.58 -7.79 0.91
C ASP A 163 -14.67 -8.88 0.37
N GLY A 164 -13.56 -9.15 1.08
CA GLY A 164 -12.56 -10.15 0.68
C GLY A 164 -11.60 -9.72 -0.43
N LEU A 165 -11.75 -8.50 -0.95
CA LEU A 165 -10.81 -7.91 -1.90
C LEU A 165 -9.65 -7.27 -1.14
N ILE A 166 -8.44 -7.73 -1.44
CA ILE A 166 -7.18 -7.30 -0.86
C ILE A 166 -6.31 -6.83 -2.00
N TYR A 167 -5.70 -5.66 -1.81
CA TYR A 167 -4.72 -5.12 -2.74
C TYR A 167 -3.33 -5.22 -2.17
N TYR A 168 -2.36 -5.41 -3.05
CA TYR A 168 -0.94 -5.39 -2.79
C TYR A 168 -0.28 -4.37 -3.72
N GLN A 169 0.90 -3.87 -3.35
CA GLN A 169 1.64 -2.91 -4.15
C GLN A 169 3.05 -3.38 -4.49
N CYS A 170 3.62 -2.88 -5.59
CA CYS A 170 5.03 -3.04 -5.91
C CYS A 170 5.62 -1.83 -6.66
N ASP A 171 6.90 -1.59 -6.45
CA ASP A 171 7.68 -0.57 -7.18
C ASP A 171 7.82 -0.92 -8.67
N ILE A 172 7.77 0.11 -9.51
CA ILE A 172 7.93 0.00 -10.96
C ILE A 172 9.03 0.94 -11.44
N GLY A 173 9.76 0.52 -12.47
CA GLY A 173 10.83 1.31 -13.08
C GLY A 173 12.05 1.50 -12.17
N SER A 174 12.19 0.71 -11.09
CA SER A 174 13.37 0.78 -10.23
C SER A 174 14.62 0.43 -11.03
N GLU A 175 15.59 1.34 -11.06
CA GLU A 175 16.89 1.12 -11.69
C GLU A 175 17.98 1.15 -10.62
N ASN A 176 18.83 0.12 -10.59
CA ASN A 176 19.94 -0.01 -9.63
C ASN A 176 19.52 0.20 -8.16
N GLY A 177 18.32 -0.25 -7.77
CA GLY A 177 17.79 -0.13 -6.40
C GLY A 177 17.33 1.28 -6.01
N GLU A 178 17.33 2.25 -6.94
CA GLU A 178 16.65 3.51 -6.73
C GLU A 178 15.14 3.32 -6.94
N ARG A 179 14.36 3.69 -5.93
CA ARG A 179 12.90 3.65 -5.99
C ARG A 179 12.40 4.82 -6.84
N THR A 180 11.29 4.62 -7.53
CA THR A 180 10.61 5.67 -8.29
C THR A 180 9.33 6.08 -7.56
N ASP A 181 8.53 6.94 -8.19
CA ASP A 181 7.17 7.26 -7.75
C ASP A 181 6.11 6.33 -8.35
N GLN A 182 6.52 5.41 -9.24
CA GLN A 182 5.61 4.54 -9.98
C GLN A 182 5.34 3.23 -9.25
N ARG A 183 4.08 2.80 -9.19
CA ARG A 183 3.67 1.54 -8.55
C ARG A 183 2.64 0.81 -9.41
N LEU A 184 2.62 -0.52 -9.28
CA LEU A 184 1.40 -1.29 -9.54
C LEU A 184 0.70 -1.55 -8.22
N VAL A 185 -0.63 -1.58 -8.26
CA VAL A 185 -1.51 -2.07 -7.21
C VAL A 185 -2.33 -3.22 -7.79
N TYR A 186 -2.19 -4.43 -7.25
CA TYR A 186 -2.83 -5.63 -7.79
C TYR A 186 -3.67 -6.34 -6.74
N SER A 187 -4.82 -6.87 -7.14
CA SER A 187 -5.76 -7.53 -6.26
C SER A 187 -5.53 -9.04 -6.19
N ASN A 188 -6.01 -9.68 -5.12
CA ASN A 188 -6.07 -11.14 -5.03
C ASN A 188 -7.06 -11.78 -6.02
N GLU A 189 -7.88 -10.98 -6.72
CA GLU A 189 -8.85 -11.44 -7.72
C GLU A 189 -8.38 -11.18 -9.16
N GLY A 190 -7.25 -10.51 -9.34
CA GLY A 190 -6.60 -10.32 -10.65
C GLY A 190 -6.71 -8.92 -11.26
N ASP A 191 -7.38 -7.97 -10.59
CA ASP A 191 -7.41 -6.57 -11.03
C ASP A 191 -6.01 -5.97 -10.86
N ILE A 192 -5.53 -5.20 -11.84
CA ILE A 192 -4.23 -4.53 -11.75
C ILE A 192 -4.38 -3.06 -12.12
N TYR A 193 -3.93 -2.18 -11.23
CA TYR A 193 -3.89 -0.75 -11.42
C TYR A 193 -2.45 -0.25 -11.47
N TYR A 194 -2.21 0.77 -12.30
CA TYR A 194 -0.97 1.52 -12.33
C TYR A 194 -1.16 2.90 -11.73
N THR A 195 -0.18 3.35 -10.93
CA THR A 195 -0.06 4.73 -10.47
C THR A 195 1.32 5.27 -10.83
N PRO A 196 1.40 6.37 -11.60
CA PRO A 196 2.68 7.00 -11.94
C PRO A 196 3.21 7.95 -10.87
N ASP A 197 2.42 8.22 -9.82
CA ASP A 197 2.49 9.41 -8.97
C ASP A 197 2.22 9.11 -7.50
N LEU A 198 2.81 8.03 -6.95
CA LEU A 198 2.68 7.64 -5.54
C LEU A 198 1.24 7.62 -5.03
N PHE A 199 0.35 6.93 -5.76
CA PHE A 199 -1.06 6.72 -5.39
C PHE A 199 -1.96 7.96 -5.53
N GLU A 200 -1.51 9.04 -6.19
CA GLU A 200 -2.37 10.20 -6.47
C GLU A 200 -3.41 9.90 -7.57
N THR A 201 -3.03 9.14 -8.60
CA THR A 201 -3.93 8.71 -9.67
C THR A 201 -3.76 7.22 -10.02
N PHE A 202 -4.82 6.63 -10.57
CA PHE A 202 -4.88 5.21 -10.93
C PHE A 202 -5.39 5.02 -12.35
N GLN A 203 -4.76 4.09 -13.07
CA GLN A 203 -5.21 3.56 -14.35
C GLN A 203 -5.41 2.05 -14.22
N LEU A 204 -6.61 1.56 -14.55
CA LEU A 204 -6.86 0.11 -14.65
C LEU A 204 -6.10 -0.45 -15.86
N LEU A 205 -5.42 -1.57 -15.67
CA LEU A 205 -4.67 -2.29 -16.71
C LEU A 205 -5.25 -3.67 -17.04
N TYR A 206 -5.80 -4.37 -16.04
CA TYR A 206 -6.40 -5.71 -16.15
C TYR A 206 -7.57 -5.85 -15.18
#